data_AF-A0A414FMW9-F1
#
_entry.id   AF-A0A414FMW9-F1
#
_cell.length_a   1.000
_cell.length_b   1.000
_cell.length_c   1.000
_cell.angle_alpha   90.00
_cell.angle_beta   90.00
_cell.angle_gamma   90.00
#
_symmetry.space_group_name_H-M   'P 1'
#
loop_
_entity.id
_entity.type
_entity.pdbx_description
1 polymer ?
#
loop_
_entity_poly.entity_id
_entity_poly.type
_entity_poly.pdbx_seq_one_letter_code
_entity_poly.pdbx_strand_id
1 'polypeptide(L)'
;MSNFSKMQEEKKERKEKDKTRREKLAGYFFNLSQLTYTALVLGGMVLFFQGSVINLKLLIMLLVGCILAYSWAKIGNNLLK
;
A
#
# COMPACT_ATOMS: atom_id res chain seq x y z
N MET A 1 -22.17 -38.38 -2.70
CA MET A 1 -21.06 -37.59 -2.10
C MET A 1 -21.46 -37.23 -0.67
N SER A 2 -20.63 -37.55 0.32
CA SER A 2 -20.93 -37.34 1.74
C SER A 2 -21.02 -35.86 2.09
N ASN A 3 -21.91 -35.45 3.00
CA ASN A 3 -22.03 -34.06 3.45
C ASN A 3 -20.71 -33.48 3.99
N PHE A 4 -19.81 -34.35 4.46
CA PHE A 4 -18.46 -33.95 4.90
C PHE A 4 -17.56 -33.44 3.75
N SER A 5 -17.64 -34.03 2.56
CA SER A 5 -16.84 -33.57 1.41
C SER A 5 -17.32 -32.20 0.91
N LYS A 6 -18.65 -31.98 0.91
CA LYS A 6 -19.25 -30.67 0.58
C LYS A 6 -18.81 -29.56 1.56
N MET A 7 -18.79 -29.86 2.86
CA MET A 7 -18.31 -28.90 3.87
C MET A 7 -16.82 -28.57 3.72
N GLN A 8 -15.99 -29.53 3.32
CA GLN A 8 -14.58 -29.27 3.04
C GLN A 8 -14.37 -28.41 1.79
N GLU A 9 -15.14 -28.66 0.73
CA GLU A 9 -15.12 -27.85 -0.49
C GLU A 9 -15.55 -26.41 -0.22
N GLU A 10 -16.68 -26.20 0.48
CA GLU A 10 -17.12 -24.84 0.85
C GLU A 10 -16.09 -24.10 1.72
N LYS A 11 -15.42 -24.82 2.63
CA LYS A 11 -14.37 -24.22 3.48
C LYS A 11 -13.12 -23.85 2.68
N LYS A 12 -12.76 -24.63 1.66
CA LYS A 12 -11.68 -24.30 0.73
C LYS A 12 -12.04 -23.08 -0.12
N GLU A 13 -13.25 -23.07 -0.69
CA GLU A 13 -13.71 -21.98 -1.55
C GLU A 13 -13.77 -20.64 -0.80
N ARG A 14 -14.25 -20.63 0.46
CA ARG A 14 -14.22 -19.43 1.31
C ARG A 14 -12.81 -18.94 1.59
N LYS A 15 -11.87 -19.85 1.86
CA LYS A 15 -10.45 -19.50 2.09
C LYS A 15 -9.80 -18.90 0.84
N GLU A 16 -10.08 -19.45 -0.33
CA GLU A 16 -9.57 -18.91 -1.60
C GLU A 16 -10.15 -17.52 -1.88
N LYS A 17 -11.45 -17.32 -1.70
CA LYS A 17 -12.08 -15.99 -1.84
C LYS A 17 -11.47 -14.97 -0.90
N ASP A 18 -11.24 -15.31 0.37
CA ASP A 18 -10.60 -14.40 1.32
C ASP A 18 -9.13 -14.13 0.98
N LYS A 19 -8.40 -15.13 0.47
CA LYS A 19 -7.04 -14.94 -0.04
C LYS A 19 -7.00 -13.95 -1.20
N THR A 20 -7.87 -14.14 -2.21
CA THR A 20 -7.99 -13.23 -3.35
C THR A 20 -8.36 -11.82 -2.92
N ARG A 21 -9.24 -11.66 -1.93
CA ARG A 21 -9.59 -10.34 -1.38
C ARG A 21 -8.39 -9.66 -0.73
N ARG A 22 -7.61 -10.39 0.07
CA ARG A 22 -6.38 -9.88 0.71
C ARG A 22 -5.34 -9.48 -0.32
N GLU A 23 -5.13 -10.28 -1.36
CA GLU A 23 -4.21 -9.96 -2.45
C GLU A 23 -4.61 -8.69 -3.21
N LYS A 24 -5.90 -8.53 -3.54
CA LYS A 24 -6.41 -7.31 -4.17
C LYS A 24 -6.24 -6.07 -3.30
N LEU A 25 -6.55 -6.19 -2.00
CA LEU A 25 -6.38 -5.08 -1.05
C LEU A 25 -4.91 -4.72 -0.87
N ALA A 26 -4.03 -5.72 -0.75
CA ALA A 26 -2.59 -5.48 -0.68
C ALA A 26 -2.08 -4.76 -1.93
N GLY A 27 -2.49 -5.21 -3.11
CA GLY A 27 -2.17 -4.53 -4.38
C GLY A 27 -2.64 -3.07 -4.40
N TYR A 28 -3.83 -2.78 -3.91
CA TYR A 28 -4.33 -1.40 -3.77
C TYR A 28 -3.43 -0.55 -2.87
N PHE A 29 -3.02 -1.05 -1.71
CA PHE A 29 -2.12 -0.32 -0.80
C PHE A 29 -0.71 -0.13 -1.38
N PHE A 30 -0.19 -1.11 -2.11
CA PHE A 30 1.09 -0.94 -2.81
C PHE A 30 1.01 0.11 -3.92
N ASN A 31 -0.07 0.11 -4.71
CA ASN A 31 -0.30 1.15 -5.72
C ASN A 31 -0.41 2.54 -5.05
N LEU A 32 -1.09 2.63 -3.91
CA LEU A 32 -1.20 3.88 -3.15
C LEU A 32 0.16 4.34 -2.62
N SER A 33 0.99 3.42 -2.11
CA SER A 33 2.37 3.69 -1.72
C SER A 33 3.19 4.26 -2.88
N GLN A 34 3.12 3.62 -4.06
CA GLN A 34 3.81 4.08 -5.25
C GLN A 34 3.32 5.46 -5.69
N LEU A 35 2.01 5.72 -5.69
CA LEU A 35 1.45 7.03 -6.00
C LEU A 35 1.93 8.11 -5.02
N THR A 36 1.91 7.84 -3.72
CA THR A 36 2.40 8.79 -2.71
C THR A 36 3.89 9.09 -2.87
N TYR A 37 4.70 8.08 -3.17
CA TYR A 37 6.13 8.26 -3.43
C TYR A 37 6.37 9.09 -4.70
N THR A 38 5.69 8.75 -5.79
CA THR A 38 5.78 9.51 -7.05
C THR A 38 5.38 10.97 -6.87
N ALA A 39 4.26 11.24 -6.19
CA ALA A 39 3.82 12.60 -5.89
C ALA A 39 4.85 13.37 -5.03
N LEU A 40 5.45 12.70 -4.05
CA LEU A 40 6.49 13.29 -3.20
C LEU A 40 7.75 13.64 -3.98
N VAL A 41 8.23 12.72 -4.84
CA VAL A 41 9.41 12.95 -5.67
C VAL A 41 9.15 14.07 -6.68
N LEU A 42 8.02 14.05 -7.38
CA LEU A 42 7.64 15.10 -8.33
C LEU A 42 7.50 16.46 -7.65
N GLY A 43 6.81 16.51 -6.50
CA GLY A 43 6.68 17.74 -5.71
C GLY A 43 8.04 18.27 -5.24
N GLY A 44 8.93 17.37 -4.79
CA GLY A 44 10.30 17.72 -4.42
C GLY A 44 11.12 18.27 -5.60
N MET A 45 11.01 17.66 -6.79
CA MET A 45 11.67 18.15 -8.00
C MET A 45 11.18 19.53 -8.41
N VAL A 46 9.86 19.79 -8.36
CA VAL A 46 9.30 21.10 -8.68
C VAL A 46 9.87 22.18 -7.75
N LEU A 47 9.91 21.91 -6.44
CA LEU A 47 10.48 22.84 -5.45
C LEU A 47 11.97 23.09 -5.68
N PHE A 48 12.71 22.05 -6.09
CA PHE A 48 14.12 22.15 -6.44
C PHE A 48 14.36 23.09 -7.62
N PHE A 49 13.59 22.93 -8.71
CA PHE A 49 13.71 23.82 -9.89
C PHE A 49 13.25 25.25 -9.64
N GLN A 50 12.33 25.46 -8.69
CA GLN A 50 11.90 26.80 -8.28
C GLN A 50 12.92 27.53 -7.40
N GLY A 51 14.06 26.90 -7.05
CA GLY A 51 15.06 27.51 -6.19
C GLY A 51 14.56 27.79 -4.77
N SER A 52 13.55 27.03 -4.32
CA SER A 52 12.96 27.22 -2.99
C SER A 52 14.03 26.98 -1.92
N VAL A 53 14.17 27.92 -0.98
CA VAL A 53 15.04 27.74 0.17
C VAL A 53 14.57 26.52 0.95
N ILE A 54 15.48 25.57 1.20
CA ILE A 54 15.18 24.36 1.97
C ILE A 54 14.91 24.79 3.41
N ASN A 55 13.63 24.88 3.74
CA ASN A 55 13.15 25.22 5.06
C ASN A 55 12.84 23.95 5.85
N LEU A 56 12.88 24.05 7.19
CA LEU A 56 12.50 22.96 8.10
C LEU A 56 11.12 22.38 7.76
N LYS A 57 10.17 23.22 7.34
CA LYS A 57 8.83 22.81 6.92
C LYS A 57 8.84 21.87 5.72
N LEU A 58 9.68 22.14 4.71
CA LEU A 58 9.81 21.28 3.53
C LEU A 58 10.47 19.95 3.88
N LEU A 59 11.48 19.98 4.75
CA LEU A 59 12.12 18.76 5.25
C LEU A 59 11.13 17.87 6.03
N ILE A 60 10.31 18.47 6.91
CA ILE A 60 9.27 17.75 7.66
C ILE A 60 8.22 17.16 6.69
N MET A 61 7.79 17.92 5.68
CA MET A 61 6.86 17.42 4.66
C MET A 61 7.40 16.19 3.93
N LEU A 62 8.68 16.22 3.52
CA LEU A 62 9.32 15.08 2.86
C LEU A 62 9.40 13.86 3.78
N LEU A 63 9.76 14.05 5.05
CA LEU A 63 9.81 12.96 6.04
C LEU A 63 8.43 12.34 6.27
N VAL A 64 7.40 13.17 6.44
CA VAL A 64 6.01 12.70 6.63
C VAL A 64 5.54 11.90 5.41
N GLY A 65 5.82 12.37 4.20
CA GLY A 65 5.43 11.65 2.99
C GLY A 65 6.18 10.32 2.82
N CYS A 66 7.47 10.23 3.19
CA CYS A 66 8.20 8.97 3.23
C CYS A 66 7.61 7.99 4.25
N ILE A 67 7.27 8.46 5.45
CA ILE A 67 6.62 7.65 6.49
C ILE A 67 5.25 7.14 6.01
N LEU A 68 4.49 8.00 5.32
CA LEU A 68 3.18 7.65 4.79
C LEU A 68 3.27 6.57 3.71
N ALA A 69 4.18 6.74 2.74
CA ALA A 69 4.43 5.74 1.70
C ALA A 69 4.84 4.39 2.33
N TYR A 70 5.78 4.41 3.28
CA TYR A 70 6.18 3.22 4.01
C TYR A 70 5.01 2.57 4.76
N SER A 71 4.15 3.36 5.37
CA SER A 71 2.97 2.86 6.09
C SER A 71 2.00 2.13 5.16
N TRP A 72 1.75 2.67 3.96
CA TRP A 72 0.94 1.99 2.94
C TRP A 72 1.56 0.67 2.49
N ALA A 73 2.87 0.66 2.20
CA ALA A 73 3.58 -0.57 1.85
C ALA A 73 3.53 -1.61 2.97
N LYS A 74 3.67 -1.18 4.24
CA LYS A 74 3.59 -2.06 5.41
C LYS A 74 2.19 -2.66 5.57
N ILE A 75 1.13 -1.88 5.37
CA ILE A 75 -0.25 -2.37 5.40
C ILE A 75 -0.46 -3.41 4.30
N GLY A 76 -0.01 -3.13 3.07
CA GLY A 76 -0.07 -4.08 1.96
C GLY A 76 0.65 -5.39 2.27
N ASN A 77 1.87 -5.31 2.82
CA ASN A 77 2.65 -6.49 3.20
C ASN A 77 1.99 -7.30 4.32
N ASN A 78 1.40 -6.64 5.32
CA ASN A 78 0.69 -7.32 6.40
C ASN A 78 -0.62 -7.99 5.95
N LEU A 79 -1.22 -7.55 4.85
CA LEU A 79 -2.40 -8.20 4.26
C LEU A 79 -2.04 -9.46 3.46
N LEU A 80 -0.83 -9.49 2.88
CA LEU A 80 -0.30 -10.67 2.18
C LEU A 80 0.24 -11.74 3.13
N LYS A 81 0.69 -11.32 4.32
CA LYS A 81 1.16 -12.20 5.39
C LYS A 81 0.00 -12.93 6.08
#